data_AF-A0A0K9ULX0-F1
#
_entry.id   AF-A0A0K9ULX0-F1
#
_cell.length_a   1.000
_cell.length_b   1.000
_cell.length_c   1.000
_cell.angle_alpha   90.00
_cell.angle_beta   90.00
_cell.angle_gamma   90.00
#
_symmetry.space_group_name_H-M   'P 1'
#
loop_
_entity.id
_entity.type
_entity.pdbx_description
1 polymer ?
#
loop_
_entity_poly.entity_id
_entity_poly.type
_entity_poly.pdbx_seq_one_letter_code
_entity_poly.pdbx_strand_id
1 'polypeptide(L)'
;MDMSRSLLSVLFAALTFSTAAFALTEADKNAIAERIKPVGDVYLAGSEPVQAAPTGPRDGATVYGTFCTACHSAGISGAPKTGNAADWGPRIA
;
A
#
# COMPACT_ATOMS: atom_id res chain seq x y z
N MET A 1 6.07 -57.27 5.96
CA MET A 1 7.05 -56.15 5.82
C MET A 1 6.47 -54.96 5.06
N ASP A 2 5.36 -55.12 4.34
CA ASP A 2 4.73 -54.06 3.55
C ASP A 2 4.05 -52.96 4.37
N MET A 3 3.43 -53.30 5.50
CA MET A 3 2.76 -52.31 6.36
C MET A 3 3.77 -51.31 6.97
N SER A 4 4.93 -51.78 7.41
CA SER A 4 5.99 -50.92 7.97
C SER A 4 6.63 -50.02 6.90
N ARG A 5 6.84 -50.54 5.68
CA ARG A 5 7.28 -49.73 4.53
C ARG A 5 6.25 -48.66 4.15
N SER A 6 4.97 -49.00 4.18
CA SER A 6 3.88 -48.06 3.89
C SER A 6 3.81 -46.94 4.94
N LEU A 7 3.89 -47.29 6.24
CA LEU A 7 3.91 -46.32 7.34
C LEU A 7 5.14 -45.40 7.28
N LEU A 8 6.33 -45.92 6.97
CA LEU A 8 7.53 -45.10 6.80
C LEU A 8 7.42 -44.14 5.60
N SER A 9 6.79 -44.58 4.52
CA SER A 9 6.57 -43.75 3.33
C SER A 9 5.59 -42.60 3.59
N VAL A 10 4.50 -42.88 4.32
CA VAL A 10 3.52 -41.87 4.74
C VAL A 10 4.13 -40.87 5.72
N LEU A 11 4.91 -41.35 6.69
CA LEU A 11 5.59 -40.48 7.65
C LEU A 11 6.59 -39.56 6.95
N PHE A 12 7.36 -40.09 5.99
CA PHE A 12 8.30 -39.30 5.21
C PHE A 12 7.60 -38.24 4.35
N ALA A 13 6.50 -38.61 3.68
CA ALA A 13 5.69 -37.66 2.91
C ALA A 13 5.05 -36.56 3.79
N ALA A 14 4.58 -36.92 4.99
CA ALA A 14 4.04 -35.94 5.93
C ALA A 14 5.12 -34.98 6.45
N LEU A 15 6.33 -35.48 6.72
CA LEU A 15 7.45 -34.66 7.18
C LEU A 15 7.89 -33.64 6.12
N THR A 16 8.00 -34.06 4.85
CA THR A 16 8.42 -33.17 3.75
C THR A 16 7.34 -32.16 3.36
N PHE A 17 6.06 -32.50 3.51
CA PHE A 17 4.96 -31.56 3.31
C PHE A 17 4.90 -30.49 4.42
N SER A 18 5.15 -30.88 5.67
CA SER A 18 5.13 -29.97 6.81
C SER A 18 6.24 -28.91 6.74
N THR A 19 7.45 -29.26 6.31
CA THR A 19 8.55 -28.29 6.21
C THR A 19 8.33 -27.20 5.15
N ALA A 20 7.57 -27.50 4.09
CA ALA A 20 7.22 -26.52 3.06
C ALA A 20 6.13 -25.52 3.52
N ALA A 21 5.30 -25.88 4.51
CA ALA A 21 4.19 -25.05 4.97
C ALA A 21 4.60 -23.91 5.93
N PHE A 22 5.78 -23.99 6.56
CA PHE A 22 6.23 -23.02 7.59
C PHE A 22 7.45 -22.19 7.18
N ALA A 23 8.06 -22.46 6.02
CA ALA A 23 9.24 -21.74 5.57
C ALA A 23 8.85 -20.48 4.79
N LEU A 24 8.72 -19.34 5.48
CA LEU A 24 8.79 -18.05 4.81
C LEU A 24 10.14 -17.93 4.11
N THR A 25 10.14 -17.78 2.80
CA THR A 25 11.37 -17.56 2.05
C THR A 25 11.99 -16.22 2.43
N GLU A 26 13.28 -16.02 2.18
CA GLU A 26 13.91 -14.71 2.36
C GLU A 26 13.23 -13.63 1.49
N ALA A 27 12.71 -14.00 0.32
CA ALA A 27 11.92 -13.11 -0.53
C ALA A 27 10.62 -12.67 0.15
N ASP A 28 9.91 -13.59 0.83
CA ASP A 28 8.69 -13.27 1.56
C ASP A 28 8.99 -12.34 2.75
N LYS A 29 10.06 -12.61 3.49
CA LYS A 29 10.50 -11.76 4.62
C LYS A 29 10.84 -10.35 4.14
N ASN A 30 11.56 -10.22 3.04
CA ASN A 30 11.91 -8.92 2.46
C ASN A 30 10.66 -8.16 1.97
N ALA A 31 9.75 -8.85 1.30
CA ALA A 31 8.51 -8.23 0.83
C ALA A 31 7.59 -7.80 1.99
N ILE A 32 7.57 -8.55 3.10
CA ILE A 32 6.86 -8.15 4.31
C ILE A 32 7.54 -6.93 4.93
N ALA A 33 8.86 -6.97 5.12
CA ALA A 33 9.65 -5.87 5.68
C ALA A 33 9.44 -4.55 4.92
N GLU A 34 9.42 -4.60 3.59
CA GLU A 34 9.18 -3.43 2.73
C GLU A 34 7.79 -2.82 2.94
N ARG A 35 6.75 -3.64 3.16
CA ARG A 35 5.37 -3.18 3.37
C ARG A 35 5.13 -2.62 4.76
N ILE A 36 5.86 -3.12 5.77
CA ILE A 36 5.70 -2.71 7.17
C ILE A 36 6.70 -1.62 7.58
N LYS A 37 7.50 -1.11 6.65
CA LYS A 37 8.43 -0.01 6.95
C LYS A 37 7.66 1.18 7.54
N PRO A 38 8.21 1.88 8.55
CA PRO A 38 7.59 3.08 9.09
C PRO A 38 7.35 4.12 7.99
N VAL A 39 6.18 4.76 8.00
CA VAL A 39 5.84 5.87 7.09
C VAL A 39 6.34 7.23 7.59
N GLY A 40 7.05 7.23 8.72
CA GLY A 40 7.61 8.40 9.37
C GLY A 40 8.37 8.00 10.63
N ASP A 41 8.97 8.99 11.27
CA ASP A 41 9.76 8.82 12.49
C ASP A 41 9.01 9.38 13.70
N VAL A 42 9.32 8.84 14.88
CA VAL A 42 8.83 9.36 16.16
C VAL A 42 9.98 10.09 16.84
N TYR A 43 9.78 11.37 17.12
CA TYR A 43 10.74 12.22 17.80
C TYR A 43 10.26 12.55 19.20
N LEU A 44 11.20 12.78 20.11
CA LEU A 44 10.90 13.42 21.38
C LEU A 44 10.71 14.92 21.12
N ALA A 45 9.88 15.57 21.94
CA ALA A 45 9.62 16.99 21.79
C ALA A 45 10.94 17.80 21.80
N GLY A 46 11.21 18.51 20.70
CA GLY A 46 12.41 19.31 20.50
C GLY A 46 13.57 18.59 19.78
N SER A 47 13.43 17.31 19.44
CA SER A 47 14.41 16.56 18.63
C SER A 47 13.95 16.33 17.19
N GLU A 48 12.83 16.94 16.79
CA GLU A 48 12.35 16.87 15.41
C GLU A 48 13.38 17.55 14.47
N PRO A 49 13.62 16.99 13.28
CA PRO A 49 14.41 17.68 12.27
C PRO A 49 13.77 19.03 11.94
N VAL A 50 14.60 20.06 11.76
CA VAL A 50 14.13 21.37 11.31
C VAL A 50 13.61 21.23 9.88
N GLN A 51 12.31 21.05 9.77
CA GLN A 51 11.63 20.92 8.50
C GLN A 51 11.27 22.32 8.01
N ALA A 52 11.62 22.63 6.77
CA ALA A 52 11.24 23.91 6.17
C ALA A 52 9.72 24.02 6.20
N ALA A 53 9.21 24.97 7.00
CA ALA A 53 7.79 25.28 6.99
C ALA A 53 7.40 25.73 5.56
N PRO A 54 6.27 25.26 5.01
CA PRO A 54 5.79 25.77 3.73
C PRO A 54 5.70 27.29 3.80
N THR A 55 6.46 27.97 2.94
CA THR A 55 6.66 29.43 2.99
C THR A 55 5.50 30.22 2.40
N GLY A 56 4.38 29.56 2.07
CA GLY A 56 3.20 30.23 1.54
C GLY A 56 2.10 29.27 1.09
N PRO A 57 0.99 29.81 0.58
CA PRO A 57 -0.09 29.03 -0.02
C PRO A 57 0.44 28.16 -1.16
N ARG A 58 -0.05 26.93 -1.26
CA ARG A 58 0.23 26.10 -2.43
C ARG A 58 -0.51 26.67 -3.64
N ASP A 59 0.15 26.67 -4.80
CA ASP A 59 -0.49 27.01 -6.05
C ASP A 59 -1.64 26.02 -6.35
N GLY A 60 -2.82 26.57 -6.65
CA GLY A 60 -4.03 25.78 -6.84
C GLY A 60 -3.94 24.87 -8.06
N ALA A 61 -3.28 25.31 -9.14
CA ALA A 61 -3.10 24.51 -10.33
C ALA A 61 -2.20 23.29 -10.06
N THR A 62 -1.12 23.49 -9.30
CA THR A 62 -0.23 22.42 -8.85
C THR A 62 -0.98 21.39 -8.01
N VAL A 63 -1.74 21.83 -7.00
CA VAL A 63 -2.54 20.93 -6.16
C VAL A 63 -3.55 20.14 -6.99
N TYR A 64 -4.29 20.83 -7.86
CA TYR A 64 -5.26 20.20 -8.74
C TYR A 64 -4.60 19.16 -9.65
N GLY A 65 -3.47 19.50 -10.26
CA GLY A 65 -2.68 18.64 -11.13
C GLY A 65 -2.21 17.36 -10.45
N THR A 66 -1.67 17.48 -9.22
CA THR A 66 -1.07 16.36 -8.49
C THR A 66 -2.12 15.41 -7.91
N PHE A 67 -3.23 15.93 -7.38
CA PHE A 67 -4.12 15.12 -6.54
C PHE A 67 -5.54 14.97 -7.09
N CYS A 68 -6.02 15.93 -7.86
CA CYS A 68 -7.44 16.01 -8.23
C CYS A 68 -7.73 15.44 -9.63
N THR A 69 -6.75 15.52 -10.54
CA THR A 69 -6.88 15.07 -11.94
C THR A 69 -7.22 13.60 -12.08
N ALA A 70 -6.77 12.77 -11.14
CA ALA A 70 -7.07 11.33 -11.11
C ALA A 70 -8.58 11.05 -11.25
N CYS A 71 -9.44 11.87 -10.64
CA CYS A 71 -10.88 11.70 -10.73
C CYS A 71 -11.54 12.73 -11.67
N HIS A 72 -11.14 14.01 -11.57
CA HIS A 72 -11.87 15.12 -12.20
C HIS A 72 -11.50 15.39 -13.67
N SER A 73 -10.45 14.74 -14.21
CA SER A 73 -10.10 14.91 -15.63
C SER A 73 -11.08 14.18 -16.55
N ALA A 74 -11.29 12.88 -16.32
CA ALA A 74 -12.17 12.02 -17.10
C ALA A 74 -13.55 11.79 -16.45
N GLY A 75 -13.76 12.30 -15.24
CA GLY A 75 -14.99 12.09 -14.48
C GLY A 75 -15.13 10.67 -13.95
N ILE A 76 -14.04 10.11 -13.42
CA ILE A 76 -14.01 8.75 -12.90
C ILE A 76 -15.05 8.61 -11.78
N SER A 77 -15.83 7.53 -11.83
CA SER A 77 -16.89 7.23 -10.85
C SER A 77 -17.92 8.37 -10.69
N GLY A 78 -18.16 9.15 -11.75
CA GLY A 78 -19.13 10.26 -11.72
C GLY A 78 -18.60 11.55 -11.09
N ALA A 79 -17.27 11.68 -10.92
CA ALA A 79 -16.67 12.95 -10.51
C ALA A 79 -17.00 14.06 -11.53
N PRO A 80 -17.33 15.29 -11.07
CA PRO A 80 -17.64 16.40 -11.97
C PRO A 80 -16.40 16.77 -12.78
N LYS A 81 -16.52 16.80 -14.12
CA LYS A 81 -15.38 17.09 -14.99
C LYS A 81 -14.99 18.56 -14.88
N THR A 82 -13.69 18.83 -14.77
CA THR A 82 -13.21 20.21 -14.72
C THR A 82 -13.55 20.95 -16.01
N GLY A 83 -14.10 22.16 -15.87
CA GLY A 83 -14.60 22.96 -16.99
C GLY A 83 -16.00 22.56 -17.49
N ASN A 84 -16.60 21.47 -17.00
CA ASN A 84 -17.96 21.11 -17.37
C ASN A 84 -18.98 21.87 -16.51
N ALA A 85 -19.55 22.93 -17.07
CA ALA A 85 -20.54 23.77 -16.38
C ALA A 85 -21.78 22.99 -15.90
N ALA A 86 -22.22 21.96 -16.62
CA ALA A 86 -23.39 21.17 -16.24
C ALA A 86 -23.12 20.31 -14.99
N ASP A 87 -21.92 19.74 -14.87
CA ASP A 87 -21.54 18.92 -13.72
C ASP A 87 -21.34 19.78 -12.44
N TRP A 88 -20.91 21.03 -12.62
CA TRP A 88 -20.57 21.95 -11.53
C TRP A 88 -21.71 22.88 -11.10
N GLY A 89 -22.66 23.18 -12.00
CA GLY A 89 -23.78 24.09 -11.71
C GLY A 89 -24.50 23.80 -10.39
N PRO A 90 -24.89 22.53 -10.09
CA PRO A 90 -25.54 22.18 -8.83
C PRO A 90 -24.65 22.28 -7.57
N ARG A 91 -23.33 22.46 -7.73
CA ARG A 91 -22.33 22.37 -6.65
C ARG A 91 -21.72 23.70 -6.24
N ILE A 92 -21.92 24.75 -7.06
CA ILE A 92 -21.37 26.11 -6.86
C ILE A 92 -22.42 27.04 -6.21
N ALA A 93 -23.57 26.50 -5.79
CA ALA A 93 -24.61 27.25 -5.07
C ALA A 93 -24.13 27.77 -3.71
#